data_AF-A0A2D7S3E0-F1
#
_entry.id   AF-A0A2D7S3E0-F1
#
_cell.length_a   1.000
_cell.length_b   1.000
_cell.length_c   1.000
_cell.angle_alpha   90.00
_cell.angle_beta   90.00
_cell.angle_gamma   90.00
#
_symmetry.space_group_name_H-M   'P 1'
#
loop_
_entity.id
_entity.type
_entity.pdbx_description
1 polymer ?
#
loop_
_entity_poly.entity_id
_entity_poly.type
_entity_poly.pdbx_seq_one_letter_code
_entity_poly.pdbx_strand_id
1 'polypeptide(L)' 'MNNLFSDLKKLLESAIFIGVQFLCLGVIIQLLIDAKILGWDPVGNIRDAGPSFIGVLAFIVLYILFIKKQD' A
#
# COMPACT_ATOMS: atom_id res chain seq x y z
N MET A 1 -12.81 -25.51 -11.68
CA MET A 1 -13.23 -24.29 -10.95
C MET A 1 -12.11 -23.72 -10.07
N ASN A 2 -11.18 -24.55 -9.58
CA ASN A 2 -10.11 -24.14 -8.66
C ASN A 2 -9.03 -23.26 -9.31
N ASN A 3 -8.76 -23.46 -10.60
CA ASN A 3 -7.67 -22.76 -11.32
C ASN A 3 -8.00 -21.28 -11.59
N LEU A 4 -9.25 -20.95 -11.94
CA LEU A 4 -9.67 -19.57 -12.16
C LEU A 4 -9.55 -18.71 -10.90
N PHE A 5 -9.91 -19.27 -9.74
CA PHE A 5 -9.82 -18.55 -8.47
C PHE A 5 -8.36 -18.35 -8.05
N SER A 6 -7.49 -19.35 -8.28
CA SER A 6 -6.06 -19.21 -8.02
C SER A 6 -5.38 -18.22 -8.95
N ASP A 7 -5.78 -18.15 -10.21
CA ASP A 7 -5.21 -17.22 -11.17
C ASP A 7 -5.67 -15.78 -10.89
N LEU A 8 -6.94 -15.60 -10.51
CA LEU A 8 -7.46 -14.30 -10.10
C LEU A 8 -6.80 -13.80 -8.81
N LYS A 9 -6.56 -14.70 -7.85
CA LYS A 9 -5.78 -14.39 -6.64
C LYS A 9 -4.36 -13.91 -7.00
N LYS A 10 -3.65 -14.63 -7.87
CA LYS A 10 -2.29 -14.25 -8.30
C LYS A 10 -2.26 -12.90 -9.01
N LEU A 11 -3.25 -12.64 -9.88
CA LEU A 11 -3.37 -11.35 -10.55
C LEU A 11 -3.64 -10.23 -9.56
N LEU A 12 -4.51 -10.45 -8.57
CA LEU A 12 -4.81 -9.47 -7.53
C LEU A 12 -3.57 -9.19 -6.66
N GLU A 13 -2.85 -10.23 -6.22
CA GLU A 13 -1.61 -10.09 -5.46
C GLU A 13 -0.57 -9.29 -6.25
N SER A 14 -0.40 -9.60 -7.54
CA SER A 14 0.51 -8.87 -8.43
C SER A 14 0.09 -7.41 -8.61
N ALA A 15 -1.20 -7.16 -8.85
CA ALA A 15 -1.73 -5.81 -9.03
C ALA A 15 -1.58 -4.97 -7.75
N ILE A 16 -1.85 -5.56 -6.58
CA ILE A 16 -1.63 -4.92 -5.28
C ILE A 16 -0.14 -4.62 -5.10
N PHE A 17 0.74 -5.57 -5.39
CA PHE A 17 2.18 -5.36 -5.26
C PHE A 17 2.65 -4.18 -6.11
N ILE A 18 2.27 -4.15 -7.39
CA ILE A 18 2.61 -3.04 -8.31
C ILE A 18 1.99 -1.73 -7.84
N GLY A 19 0.71 -1.76 -7.43
CA GLY A 19 0.00 -0.59 -6.93
C GLY A 19 0.65 0.02 -5.70
N VAL A 20 1.13 -0.80 -4.76
CA VAL A 20 1.87 -0.34 -3.57
C VAL A 20 3.19 0.30 -3.97
N GLN A 21 3.96 -0.29 -4.88
CA GLN A 21 5.21 0.32 -5.36
C GLN A 21 4.95 1.68 -6.02
N PHE A 22 3.91 1.78 -6.84
CA PHE A 22 3.54 3.02 -7.52
C PHE A 22 3.06 4.09 -6.52
N LEU A 23 2.32 3.70 -5.49
CA LEU A 23 1.89 4.59 -4.41
C LEU A 23 3.09 5.12 -3.62
N CYS A 24 4.03 4.26 -3.23
CA CYS A 24 5.25 4.67 -2.55
C CYS A 24 6.09 5.64 -3.40
N LEU A 25 6.25 5.34 -4.69
CA LEU A 25 6.96 6.21 -5.62
C LEU A 25 6.26 7.57 -5.76
N GLY A 26 4.93 7.58 -5.90
CA GLY A 26 4.13 8.79 -5.97
C GLY A 26 4.26 9.66 -4.73
N VAL A 27 4.25 9.06 -3.53
CA VAL A 27 4.49 9.77 -2.25
C VAL A 27 5.87 10.43 -2.26
N ILE A 28 6.93 9.70 -2.61
CA ILE A 28 8.30 10.24 -2.61
C ILE A 28 8.44 11.39 -3.61
N ILE A 29 7.97 11.20 -4.84
CA ILE A 29 8.05 12.23 -5.89
C ILE A 29 7.26 13.48 -5.47
N GLN A 30 6.07 13.31 -4.91
CA GLN A 30 5.26 14.44 -4.46
C GLN A 30 5.95 15.21 -3.33
N LEU A 31 6.58 14.52 -2.38
CA LEU A 31 7.34 15.16 -1.30
C LEU A 31 8.58 15.91 -1.82
N LEU A 32 9.21 15.44 -2.90
CA LEU A 32 10.38 16.08 -3.50
C LEU A 32 10.03 17.33 -4.30
N ILE A 33 8.93 17.29 -5.05
CA ILE A 33 8.52 18.37 -5.97
C ILE A 33 7.58 19.37 -5.28
N ASP A 34 7.01 19.00 -4.13
CA ASP A 34 6.02 19.77 -3.35
C ASP A 34 4.81 20.22 -4.19
N ALA A 35 4.43 19.40 -5.17
CA ALA A 35 3.30 19.64 -6.05
C ALA A 35 2.58 18.34 -6.43
N LYS A 36 1.30 18.44 -6.77
CA LYS A 36 0.49 17.30 -7.21
C LYS A 36 1.04 16.70 -8.50
N ILE A 37 1.07 15.37 -8.57
CA ILE A 37 1.58 14.64 -9.73
C ILE A 37 0.41 14.42 -10.69
N LEU A 38 0.32 15.22 -11.77
CA LEU A 38 -0.76 15.09 -12.77
C LEU A 38 -2.17 15.12 -12.14
N GLY A 39 -2.38 15.95 -11.11
CA GLY A 39 -3.64 16.04 -10.37
C GLY A 39 -3.85 14.97 -9.28
N TRP A 40 -2.96 13.98 -9.18
CA TRP A 40 -2.94 13.00 -8.11
C TRP A 40 -2.18 13.54 -6.89
N ASP A 41 -2.76 13.34 -5.70
CA ASP A 41 -2.27 13.83 -4.40
C ASP A 41 -2.16 12.68 -3.39
N PRO A 42 -1.22 11.72 -3.58
CA PRO A 42 -1.04 10.59 -2.68
C PRO A 42 -0.72 11.00 -1.24
N VAL A 43 0.07 12.07 -1.02
CA VAL A 43 0.40 12.55 0.32
C VAL A 43 -0.84 13.11 1.02
N GLY A 44 -1.63 13.93 0.33
CA GLY A 44 -2.90 14.46 0.83
C GLY A 44 -3.88 13.35 1.18
N ASN A 45 -4.04 12.34 0.31
CA ASN A 45 -4.90 11.19 0.57
C ASN A 45 -4.53 10.43 1.85
N ILE A 46 -3.22 10.22 2.09
CA ILE A 46 -2.73 9.56 3.31
C ILE A 46 -2.98 10.44 4.53
N ARG A 47 -2.75 11.75 4.42
CA ARG A 47 -3.00 12.71 5.51
C ARG A 47 -4.48 12.76 5.87
N ASP A 48 -5.36 12.79 4.88
CA ASP A 48 -6.80 12.86 5.05
C ASP A 48 -7.39 11.56 5.61
N ALA A 49 -6.76 10.40 5.32
CA ALA A 49 -7.06 9.14 5.98
C ALA A 49 -6.76 9.16 7.50
N GLY A 50 -5.92 10.10 7.95
CA GLY A 50 -5.75 10.45 9.35
C GLY A 50 -5.26 9.28 10.24
N PRO A 51 -5.65 9.27 11.53
CA PRO A 51 -5.21 8.26 12.49
C PRO A 51 -5.51 6.81 12.08
N SER A 52 -6.53 6.59 11.25
CA SER A 52 -6.91 5.27 10.76
C SER A 52 -5.81 4.61 9.94
N PHE A 53 -5.10 5.38 9.12
CA PHE A 53 -3.98 4.86 8.31
C PHE A 53 -2.80 4.42 9.20
N ILE A 54 -2.47 5.22 10.21
CA ILE A 54 -1.43 4.90 11.20
C ILE A 54 -1.80 3.65 12.01
N GLY A 55 -3.07 3.54 12.41
CA GLY A 55 -3.58 2.36 13.13
C GLY A 55 -3.42 1.07 12.32
N VAL A 56 -3.78 1.08 11.04
CA VAL A 56 -3.61 -0.06 10.14
C VAL A 56 -2.12 -0.41 9.98
N LEU A 57 -1.25 0.58 9.76
CA LEU A 57 0.20 0.35 9.69
C LEU A 57 0.77 -0.25 10.99
N ALA A 58 0.33 0.25 12.16
CA ALA A 58 0.75 -0.29 13.44
C ALA A 58 0.34 -1.75 13.60
N PHE A 59 -0.90 -2.12 13.24
CA PHE A 59 -1.35 -3.51 13.26
C PHE A 59 -0.54 -4.40 12.29
N ILE A 60 -0.23 -3.92 11.10
CA ILE A 60 0.60 -4.64 10.13
C ILE A 60 2.01 -4.87 10.69
N VAL A 61 2.64 -3.85 11.28
CA VAL A 61 3.98 -3.97 11.90
C VAL A 61 3.95 -4.96 13.06
N LEU A 62 2.94 -4.88 13.94
CA LEU A 62 2.77 -5.83 15.03
C LEU A 62 2.57 -7.26 14.50
N TYR A 63 1.75 -7.45 13.48
CA TYR A 63 1.58 -8.74 12.81
C TYR A 63 2.91 -9.29 12.28
N ILE A 64 3.72 -8.47 11.61
CA ILE A 64 5.04 -8.87 11.11
C ILE A 64 5.97 -9.26 12.27
N LEU A 65 6.02 -8.46 13.34
CA LEU A 65 6.91 -8.68 14.47
C LEU A 65 6.56 -9.95 15.27
N PHE A 66 5.27 -10.24 15.44
CA PHE A 66 4.81 -11.30 16.32
C PHE A 66 4.46 -12.60 15.61
N ILE A 67 3.94 -12.55 14.38
CA ILE A 67 3.52 -13.75 13.64
C ILE A 67 4.58 -14.19 12.64
N LYS A 68 5.18 -13.26 11.90
CA LYS A 68 6.16 -13.60 10.85
C LYS A 68 7.55 -13.97 11.39
N LYS A 69 7.81 -13.74 12.68
CA LYS A 69 9.07 -14.13 13.36
C LYS A 69 9.05 -15.59 13.83
N GLN A 70 7.91 -16.27 13.77
CA GLN A 70 7.74 -17.61 14.29
C GLN A 70 8.04 -18.73 13.26
N ASP A 71 8.30 -18.35 12.00
CA ASP A 71 8.89 -19.19 10.93
C ASP A 71 10.37 -18.83 10.71
#